data_AF-A0A847XBS0-F1
#
_entry.id   AF-A0A847XBS0-F1
#
_cell.length_a   1.000
_cell.length_b   1.000
_cell.length_c   1.000
_cell.angle_alpha   90.00
_cell.angle_beta   90.00
_cell.angle_gamma   90.00
#
_symmetry.space_group_name_H-M   'P 1'
#
loop_
_entity.id
_entity.type
_entity.pdbx_description
1 polymer ?
#
loop_
_entity_poly.entity_id
_entity_poly.type
_entity_poly.pdbx_seq_one_letter_code
_entity_poly.pdbx_strand_id
1 'polypeptide(L)'
;KVYKVKKELFELGLVEIKTNYGNLVRSYDKERTICDIVRSRSNIEVQDLQTILRTYFRSKDKDIPKLMRYAQSFSIAGIMKDYAAMIL
;
A
#
# COMPACT_ATOMS: atom_id res chain seq x y z
N LYS A 1 -4.03 -6.68 16.51
CA LYS A 1 -5.15 -5.82 16.03
C LYS A 1 -5.69 -6.47 14.75
N VAL A 2 -7.01 -6.66 14.62
CA VAL A 2 -7.61 -7.26 13.41
C VAL A 2 -8.04 -6.14 12.46
N TYR A 3 -7.55 -6.15 11.22
CA TYR A 3 -7.93 -5.17 10.20
C TYR A 3 -9.09 -5.71 9.36
N LYS A 4 -10.09 -4.87 9.08
CA LYS A 4 -11.27 -5.21 8.29
C LYS A 4 -11.41 -4.22 7.13
N VAL A 5 -11.95 -4.70 6.02
CA VAL A 5 -12.30 -3.91 4.84
C VAL A 5 -13.65 -4.37 4.30
N LYS A 6 -14.30 -3.55 3.47
CA LYS A 6 -15.48 -4.00 2.73
C LYS A 6 -15.11 -5.16 1.81
N LYS A 7 -16.08 -6.04 1.53
CA LYS A 7 -15.84 -7.28 0.78
C LYS A 7 -15.26 -6.99 -0.61
N GLU A 8 -15.79 -5.99 -1.30
CA GLU A 8 -15.34 -5.53 -2.61
C GLU A 8 -13.91 -4.97 -2.60
N LEU A 9 -13.44 -4.48 -1.46
CA LEU A 9 -12.06 -4.01 -1.29
C LEU A 9 -11.13 -5.11 -0.82
N PHE A 10 -11.64 -6.25 -0.34
CA PHE A 10 -10.81 -7.36 0.13
C PHE A 10 -10.03 -8.01 -1.02
N GLU A 11 -10.65 -8.14 -2.19
CA GLU A 11 -10.01 -8.82 -3.32
C GLU A 11 -9.02 -7.92 -4.08
N LEU A 12 -9.11 -6.61 -3.86
CA LEU A 12 -8.32 -5.63 -4.60
C LEU A 12 -6.82 -5.77 -4.30
N GLY A 13 -6.03 -6.11 -5.32
CA GLY A 13 -4.58 -6.28 -5.21
C GLY A 13 -4.14 -7.56 -4.49
N LEU A 14 -5.04 -8.54 -4.34
CA LEU A 14 -4.64 -9.88 -3.92
C LEU A 14 -3.75 -10.53 -4.99
N VAL A 15 -2.65 -11.11 -4.53
CA VAL A 15 -1.67 -11.86 -5.33
C VAL A 15 -1.27 -13.12 -4.59
N GLU A 16 -0.74 -14.10 -5.32
CA GLU A 16 -0.07 -15.25 -4.74
C GLU A 16 1.44 -15.02 -4.76
N ILE A 17 2.08 -15.22 -3.62
CA ILE A 17 3.53 -15.12 -3.48
C ILE A 17 4.09 -16.42 -2.92
N LYS A 18 5.31 -16.76 -3.33
CA LYS A 18 6.05 -17.89 -2.79
C LYS A 18 6.83 -17.42 -1.56
N THR A 19 6.59 -18.07 -0.43
CA THR A 19 7.38 -17.85 0.80
C THR A 19 8.81 -18.37 0.64
N ASN A 20 9.71 -17.99 1.54
CA ASN A 20 11.09 -18.48 1.57
C ASN A 20 11.19 -20.01 1.71
N TYR A 21 10.14 -20.67 2.23
CA TYR A 21 10.04 -22.13 2.36
C TYR A 21 9.36 -22.80 1.15
N GLY A 22 9.01 -22.02 0.13
CA GLY A 22 8.45 -22.52 -1.13
C GLY A 22 6.93 -22.65 -1.18
N ASN A 23 6.22 -22.36 -0.09
CA ASN A 23 4.75 -22.40 -0.05
C ASN A 23 4.13 -21.20 -0.76
N LEU A 24 3.06 -21.42 -1.53
CA LEU A 24 2.24 -20.35 -2.09
C LEU A 24 1.27 -19.83 -1.04
N VAL A 25 1.26 -18.52 -0.83
CA VAL A 25 0.35 -17.84 0.10
C VAL A 25 -0.26 -16.61 -0.57
N ARG A 26 -1.48 -16.27 -0.16
CA ARG A 26 -2.12 -15.02 -0.58
C ARG A 26 -1.52 -13.85 0.18
N SER A 27 -1.19 -12.80 -0.54
CA SER A 27 -0.74 -11.52 -0.01
C SER A 27 -1.37 -10.38 -0.80
N TYR A 28 -1.21 -9.16 -0.32
CA TYR A 28 -1.45 -7.97 -1.14
C TYR A 28 -0.20 -7.57 -1.89
N ASP A 29 -0.38 -7.00 -3.08
CA ASP A 29 0.69 -6.34 -3.83
C ASP A 29 1.20 -5.07 -3.11
N LYS A 30 2.28 -4.50 -3.64
CA LYS A 30 2.95 -3.35 -3.00
C LYS A 30 2.06 -2.12 -3.03
N GLU A 31 1.38 -1.84 -4.12
CA GLU A 31 0.50 -0.67 -4.27
C GLU A 31 -0.61 -0.69 -3.21
N ARG A 32 -1.22 -1.87 -3.03
CA ARG A 32 -2.27 -2.08 -2.03
C ARG A 32 -1.73 -1.97 -0.61
N THR A 33 -0.56 -2.55 -0.36
CA THR A 33 0.11 -2.47 0.94
C THR A 33 0.40 -1.01 1.33
N ILE A 34 0.88 -0.18 0.40
CA ILE A 34 1.10 1.26 0.64
C ILE A 34 -0.20 1.98 0.95
N CYS A 35 -1.30 1.68 0.25
CA CYS A 35 -2.61 2.25 0.56
C CYS A 35 -3.08 1.89 1.97
N ASP A 36 -2.93 0.63 2.39
CA ASP A 36 -3.33 0.18 3.72
C ASP A 36 -2.51 0.86 4.84
N ILE A 37 -1.21 1.08 4.60
CA ILE A 37 -0.29 1.81 5.49
C ILE A 37 -0.71 3.27 5.62
N VAL A 38 -0.93 3.97 4.50
CA VAL A 38 -1.38 5.37 4.50
C VAL A 38 -2.75 5.54 5.16
N ARG A 39 -3.65 4.57 4.98
CA ARG A 39 -4.95 4.56 5.66
C ARG A 39 -4.83 4.38 7.16
N SER A 40 -3.84 3.60 7.61
CA SER A 40 -3.59 3.30 9.02
C SER A 40 -2.54 4.21 9.67
N ARG A 41 -2.11 5.28 8.96
CA ARG A 41 -0.99 6.17 9.34
C ARG A 41 -1.06 6.75 10.75
N SER A 42 -2.25 6.89 11.32
CA SER A 42 -2.41 7.38 12.71
C SER A 42 -1.88 6.40 13.77
N ASN A 43 -1.59 5.15 13.39
CA ASN A 43 -1.03 4.12 14.27
C ASN A 43 0.44 3.80 13.94
N ILE A 44 1.08 4.61 13.09
CA ILE A 44 2.44 4.37 12.61
C ILE A 44 3.26 5.60 12.96
N GLU A 45 4.47 5.39 13.47
CA GLU A 45 5.38 6.51 13.73
C GLU A 45 5.73 7.25 12.44
N VAL A 46 5.84 8.56 12.53
CA VAL A 46 6.03 9.42 11.34
C VAL A 46 7.30 9.05 10.57
N GLN A 47 8.38 8.71 11.27
CA GLN A 47 9.65 8.31 10.66
C GLN A 47 9.54 6.98 9.89
N ASP A 48 8.84 5.99 10.45
CA ASP A 48 8.59 4.72 9.78
C ASP A 48 7.74 4.91 8.53
N LEU A 49 6.68 5.72 8.63
CA LEU A 49 5.82 6.03 7.48
C LEU A 49 6.61 6.70 6.36
N GLN A 50 7.46 7.69 6.69
CA GLN A 50 8.31 8.34 5.70
C GLN A 50 9.29 7.35 5.05
N THR A 51 9.89 6.46 5.83
CA THR A 51 10.83 5.46 5.33
C THR A 51 10.16 4.49 4.37
N ILE A 52 8.98 3.98 4.72
CA ILE A 52 8.18 3.08 3.87
C ILE A 52 7.83 3.77 2.54
N LEU A 53 7.29 4.99 2.60
CA LEU A 53 6.87 5.71 1.40
C LEU A 53 8.06 6.03 0.51
N ARG A 54 9.17 6.54 1.07
CA ARG A 54 10.41 6.81 0.30
C ARG A 54 10.95 5.54 -0.35
N THR A 55 10.90 4.40 0.34
CA THR A 55 11.33 3.11 -0.19
C THR A 55 10.50 2.72 -1.40
N TYR A 56 9.17 2.82 -1.30
CA TYR A 56 8.28 2.51 -2.42
C TYR A 56 8.47 3.47 -3.60
N PHE A 57 8.48 4.79 -3.38
CA PHE A 57 8.61 5.78 -4.46
C PHE A 57 9.98 5.72 -5.14
N ARG A 58 11.04 5.27 -4.45
CA ARG A 58 12.36 5.03 -5.06
C ARG A 58 12.46 3.69 -5.77
N SER A 59 11.53 2.76 -5.56
CA SER A 59 11.57 1.46 -6.23
C SER A 59 11.42 1.60 -7.75
N LYS A 60 12.14 0.75 -8.49
CA LYS A 60 12.12 0.72 -9.96
C LYS A 60 10.84 0.11 -10.53
N ASP A 61 10.23 -0.78 -9.76
CA ASP A 61 9.08 -1.60 -10.11
C ASP A 61 7.78 -1.10 -9.44
N LYS A 62 7.73 0.20 -9.11
CA LYS A 62 6.52 0.86 -8.60
C LYS A 62 5.53 1.08 -9.74
N ASP A 63 4.24 0.89 -9.46
CA ASP A 63 3.17 1.22 -10.39
C ASP A 63 2.33 2.38 -9.83
N ILE A 64 2.68 3.62 -10.22
CA ILE A 64 2.00 4.83 -9.76
C ILE A 64 0.53 4.90 -10.24
N PRO A 65 0.20 4.61 -11.52
CA PRO A 65 -1.19 4.53 -11.95
C PRO A 65 -2.05 3.58 -11.12
N LYS A 66 -1.54 2.38 -10.83
CA LYS A 66 -2.23 1.37 -10.02
C LYS A 66 -2.37 1.79 -8.55
N LEU A 67 -1.31 2.36 -7.96
CA LEU A 67 -1.37 2.96 -6.63
C LEU A 67 -2.49 3.99 -6.52
N MET A 68 -2.59 4.89 -7.49
CA MET A 68 -3.61 5.95 -7.48
C MET A 68 -5.02 5.41 -7.66
N ARG A 69 -5.20 4.35 -8.47
CA ARG A 69 -6.49 3.64 -8.59
C ARG A 69 -6.92 3.05 -7.24
N TYR A 70 -6.02 2.37 -6.54
CA TYR A 70 -6.33 1.83 -5.21
C TYR A 70 -6.59 2.94 -4.20
N ALA A 71 -5.80 4.02 -4.21
CA ALA A 71 -6.00 5.15 -3.33
C ALA A 71 -7.38 5.80 -3.50
N GLN A 72 -7.92 5.82 -4.73
CA GLN A 72 -9.30 6.25 -4.99
C GLN A 72 -10.32 5.29 -4.36
N SER A 73 -10.17 3.97 -4.57
CA SER A 73 -11.05 2.95 -3.98
C SER A 73 -11.07 3.01 -2.44
N PHE A 74 -9.94 3.37 -1.82
CA PHE A 74 -9.82 3.54 -0.36
C PHE A 74 -10.13 4.97 0.13
N SER A 75 -10.51 5.89 -0.76
CA SER A 75 -10.79 7.30 -0.42
C SER A 75 -9.61 8.03 0.26
N ILE A 76 -8.38 7.68 -0.11
CA ILE A 76 -7.13 8.29 0.41
C ILE A 76 -6.32 9.00 -0.68
N ALA A 77 -6.89 9.17 -1.89
CA ALA A 77 -6.17 9.73 -3.04
C ALA A 77 -5.60 11.13 -2.80
N GLY A 78 -6.30 11.99 -2.04
CA GLY A 78 -5.77 13.32 -1.68
C GLY A 78 -4.49 13.22 -0.86
N ILE A 79 -4.55 12.49 0.26
CA ILE A 79 -3.41 12.25 1.15
C ILE A 79 -2.23 11.59 0.41
N MET A 80 -2.53 10.63 -0.48
CA MET A 80 -1.50 9.97 -1.29
C MET A 80 -0.78 10.95 -2.23
N LYS A 81 -1.51 11.91 -2.82
CA LYS A 81 -0.91 12.97 -3.65
C LYS A 81 0.00 13.88 -2.84
N ASP A 82 -0.42 14.26 -1.64
CA ASP A 82 0.40 15.11 -0.75
C ASP A 82 1.72 14.42 -0.40
N TYR A 83 1.67 13.11 -0.09
CA TYR A 83 2.89 12.33 0.14
C TYR A 83 3.76 12.19 -1.11
N ALA A 84 3.15 11.94 -2.27
CA ALA A 84 3.89 11.83 -3.53
C ALA A 84 4.62 13.13 -3.86
N ALA A 85 3.96 14.29 -3.72
CA ALA A 85 4.53 15.61 -4.00
C ALA A 85 5.67 16.02 -3.05
N MET A 86 5.71 15.46 -1.84
CA MET A 86 6.80 15.71 -0.88
C MET A 86 8.03 14.83 -1.14
N ILE A 87 7.85 13.66 -1.77
CA ILE A 87 8.89 12.63 -1.89
C ILE A 87 9.52 12.62 -3.29
N LEU A 88 8.74 12.85 -4.34
CA LEU A 88 9.18 12.95 -5.73
C LEU A 88 9.75 14.33 -6.01
#